data_AF-A0A6A6UVW7-F1
#
_entry.id   AF-A0A6A6UVW7-F1
#
_cell.length_a   1.000
_cell.length_b   1.000
_cell.length_c   1.000
_cell.angle_alpha   90.00
_cell.angle_beta   90.00
_cell.angle_gamma   90.00
#
_symmetry.space_group_name_H-M   'P 1'
#
loop_
_entity.id
_entity.type
_entity.pdbx_description
1 polymer ?
#
loop_
_entity_poly.entity_id
_entity_poly.type
_entity_poly.pdbx_seq_one_letter_code
_entity_poly.pdbx_strand_id
1 'polypeptide(L)'
;MDELKEYRNRRKAIAEVDKYINTHTDRSLILLIKEKKTVRESLKLLKDLLSPTQADKYLDVLNTYNFAKHFNPKRMNLDIWSQNYLTAYAQAVQVDLPEVSGFRAQKDLLRVIKAADQSWAGNLGRDIFRAENNWKPGQIVPAELDVQSILSEFLQYYRNTKVSTISNVNNGAFAATLGGEEQPNRYRQNRKPKKPFKPCLCGDMHFWGQCPYID
;
A
#
# COMPACT_ATOMS: atom_id res chain seq x y z
N MET A 1 -38.24 -37.18 -13.33
CA MET A 1 -38.44 -35.71 -13.52
C MET A 1 -37.33 -34.89 -12.88
N ASP A 2 -36.83 -35.26 -11.70
CA ASP A 2 -35.74 -34.53 -11.04
C ASP A 2 -34.39 -34.58 -11.76
N GLU A 3 -33.99 -35.73 -12.35
CA GLU A 3 -32.71 -35.84 -13.07
C GLU A 3 -32.58 -34.89 -14.26
N LEU A 4 -33.71 -34.63 -14.95
CA LEU A 4 -33.77 -33.74 -16.12
C LEU A 4 -33.73 -32.26 -15.73
N LYS A 5 -34.10 -31.95 -14.48
CA LYS A 5 -34.00 -30.62 -13.87
C LYS A 5 -32.57 -30.40 -13.36
N GLU A 6 -31.98 -31.38 -12.70
CA GLU A 6 -30.56 -31.35 -12.29
C GLU A 6 -29.61 -31.19 -13.48
N TYR A 7 -29.83 -31.95 -14.56
CA TYR A 7 -29.00 -31.86 -15.76
C TYR A 7 -29.04 -30.44 -16.38
N ARG A 8 -30.23 -29.83 -16.44
CA ARG A 8 -30.40 -28.45 -16.92
C ARG A 8 -29.69 -27.44 -16.01
N ASN A 9 -29.76 -27.62 -14.70
CA ASN A 9 -29.07 -26.76 -13.73
C ASN A 9 -27.55 -26.86 -13.87
N ARG A 10 -27.00 -28.07 -14.00
CA ARG A 10 -25.56 -28.29 -14.21
C ARG A 10 -25.08 -27.65 -15.52
N ARG A 11 -25.83 -27.78 -16.62
CA ARG A 11 -25.48 -27.12 -17.88
C ARG A 11 -25.49 -25.59 -17.79
N LYS A 12 -26.45 -25.01 -17.07
CA LYS A 12 -26.47 -23.56 -16.83
C LYS A 12 -25.26 -23.09 -16.05
N ALA A 13 -24.89 -23.78 -14.97
CA ALA A 13 -23.70 -23.47 -14.19
C ALA A 13 -22.42 -23.55 -15.03
N ILE A 14 -22.28 -24.58 -15.88
CA ILE A 14 -21.12 -24.71 -16.79
C ILE A 14 -21.07 -23.54 -17.78
N ALA A 15 -22.21 -23.13 -18.35
CA ALA A 15 -22.27 -21.99 -19.26
C ALA A 15 -21.95 -20.65 -18.58
N GLU A 16 -22.31 -20.51 -17.30
CA GLU A 16 -21.97 -19.34 -16.50
C GLU A 16 -20.46 -19.24 -16.22
N VAL A 17 -19.84 -20.37 -15.86
CA VAL A 17 -18.37 -20.45 -15.71
C VAL A 17 -17.66 -20.13 -17.03
N ASP A 18 -18.14 -20.66 -18.14
CA ASP A 18 -17.57 -20.38 -19.47
C ASP A 18 -17.68 -18.89 -19.85
N LYS A 19 -18.84 -18.28 -19.58
CA LYS A 19 -19.03 -16.83 -19.76
C LYS A 19 -18.08 -16.03 -18.87
N TYR A 20 -17.91 -16.44 -17.61
CA TYR A 20 -17.02 -15.76 -16.67
C TYR A 20 -15.56 -15.82 -17.15
N ILE A 21 -15.09 -17.00 -17.56
CA ILE A 21 -13.73 -17.18 -18.12
C ILE A 21 -13.52 -16.25 -19.31
N ASN A 22 -14.44 -16.25 -20.29
CA ASN A 22 -14.29 -15.45 -21.51
C ASN A 22 -14.40 -13.93 -21.30
N THR A 23 -14.94 -13.47 -20.16
CA THR A 23 -15.11 -12.04 -19.87
C THR A 23 -14.03 -11.46 -18.96
N HIS A 24 -13.46 -12.27 -18.07
CA HIS A 24 -12.52 -11.82 -17.03
C HIS A 24 -11.07 -12.27 -17.27
N THR A 25 -10.79 -13.04 -18.33
CA THR A 25 -9.42 -13.38 -18.71
C THR A 25 -8.84 -12.38 -19.70
N ASP A 26 -7.51 -12.21 -19.67
CA ASP A 26 -6.81 -11.35 -20.63
C ASP A 26 -7.01 -11.81 -22.07
N ARG A 27 -7.09 -10.84 -22.99
CA ARG A 27 -7.37 -11.10 -24.42
C ARG A 27 -6.38 -12.07 -25.07
N SER A 28 -5.13 -12.08 -24.61
CA SER A 28 -4.09 -13.02 -25.07
C SER A 28 -4.39 -14.47 -24.69
N LEU A 29 -4.91 -14.70 -23.48
CA LEU A 29 -5.26 -16.03 -22.98
C LEU A 29 -6.58 -16.54 -23.57
N ILE A 30 -7.53 -15.64 -23.85
CA ILE A 30 -8.80 -15.98 -24.51
C ILE A 30 -8.58 -16.67 -25.86
N LEU A 31 -7.57 -16.22 -26.64
CA LEU A 31 -7.24 -16.85 -27.92
C LEU A 31 -6.81 -18.31 -27.75
N LEU A 32 -6.02 -18.62 -26.72
CA LEU A 32 -5.54 -19.97 -26.40
C LEU A 32 -6.66 -20.88 -25.86
N ILE A 33 -7.65 -20.29 -25.17
CA ILE A 33 -8.76 -21.02 -24.56
C ILE A 33 -9.87 -21.33 -25.56
N LYS A 34 -10.10 -20.45 -26.55
CA LYS A 34 -11.12 -20.63 -27.59
C LYS A 34 -10.95 -21.92 -28.41
N GLU A 35 -9.73 -22.43 -28.51
CA GLU A 35 -9.45 -23.69 -29.21
C GLU A 35 -9.84 -24.94 -28.40
N LYS A 36 -10.19 -24.79 -27.11
CA LYS A 36 -10.57 -25.91 -26.23
C LYS A 36 -12.06 -26.19 -26.29
N LYS A 37 -12.40 -27.48 -26.27
CA LYS A 37 -13.78 -27.96 -26.45
C LYS A 37 -14.58 -27.99 -25.15
N THR A 38 -13.89 -27.98 -24.00
CA THR A 38 -14.53 -28.08 -22.69
C THR A 38 -14.01 -27.02 -21.73
N VAL A 39 -14.89 -26.50 -20.86
CA VAL A 39 -14.55 -25.58 -19.77
C VAL A 39 -13.45 -26.16 -18.86
N ARG A 40 -13.43 -27.48 -18.69
CA ARG A 40 -12.40 -28.17 -17.90
C ARG A 40 -11.01 -28.06 -18.53
N GLU A 41 -10.90 -28.22 -19.84
CA GLU A 41 -9.63 -28.05 -20.56
C GLU A 41 -9.16 -26.60 -20.51
N SER A 42 -10.07 -25.65 -20.69
CA SER A 42 -9.83 -24.22 -20.54
C SER A 42 -9.26 -23.88 -19.17
N LEU A 43 -9.90 -24.36 -18.11
CA LEU A 43 -9.46 -24.15 -16.73
C LEU A 43 -8.14 -24.84 -16.42
N LYS A 44 -7.91 -26.04 -16.96
CA LYS A 44 -6.64 -26.75 -16.78
C LYS A 44 -5.49 -25.99 -17.45
N LEU A 45 -5.68 -25.54 -18.68
CA LEU A 45 -4.68 -24.75 -19.41
C LEU A 45 -4.40 -23.43 -18.70
N LEU A 46 -5.45 -22.71 -18.27
CA LEU A 46 -5.30 -21.50 -17.46
C LEU A 46 -4.52 -21.75 -16.19
N LYS A 47 -4.83 -22.84 -15.47
CA LYS A 47 -4.11 -23.23 -14.27
C LYS A 47 -2.65 -23.54 -14.59
N ASP A 48 -2.36 -24.29 -15.64
CA ASP A 48 -0.99 -24.66 -16.00
C ASP A 48 -0.15 -23.44 -16.43
N LEU A 49 -0.78 -22.44 -17.07
CA LEU A 49 -0.11 -21.21 -17.49
C LEU A 49 0.03 -20.14 -16.38
N LEU A 50 -0.97 -20.03 -15.50
CA LEU A 50 -1.06 -18.96 -14.52
C LEU A 50 -0.74 -19.40 -13.10
N SER A 51 -0.68 -20.70 -12.82
CA SER A 51 -0.31 -21.17 -11.49
C SER A 51 1.16 -20.83 -11.27
N PRO A 52 1.47 -19.86 -10.39
CA PRO A 52 2.86 -19.53 -10.13
C PRO A 52 3.55 -20.76 -9.54
N THR A 53 4.73 -21.09 -10.05
CA THR A 53 5.55 -22.12 -9.42
C THR A 53 5.96 -21.68 -8.01
N GLN A 54 6.44 -22.62 -7.20
CA GLN A 54 6.93 -22.26 -5.87
C GLN A 54 8.10 -21.27 -5.94
N ALA A 55 8.93 -21.36 -6.98
CA ALA A 55 10.01 -20.41 -7.24
C ALA A 55 9.46 -19.03 -7.62
N ASP A 56 8.42 -18.96 -8.45
CA ASP A 56 7.78 -17.68 -8.81
C ASP A 56 7.18 -16.99 -7.59
N LYS A 57 6.48 -17.74 -6.72
CA LYS A 57 5.95 -17.21 -5.46
C LYS A 57 7.06 -16.67 -4.56
N TYR A 58 8.19 -17.38 -4.49
CA TYR A 58 9.35 -16.94 -3.73
C TYR A 58 9.89 -15.61 -4.28
N LEU A 59 10.03 -15.49 -5.60
CA LEU A 59 10.49 -14.27 -6.26
C LEU A 59 9.50 -13.12 -6.09
N ASP A 60 8.19 -13.38 -6.18
CA ASP A 60 7.16 -12.37 -5.96
C ASP A 60 7.24 -11.80 -4.54
N VAL A 61 7.35 -12.66 -3.53
CA VAL A 61 7.49 -12.23 -2.12
C VAL A 61 8.80 -11.48 -1.89
N LEU A 62 9.90 -11.90 -2.52
CA LEU A 62 11.17 -11.18 -2.48
C LEU A 62 11.04 -9.79 -3.10
N ASN A 63 10.38 -9.69 -4.24
CA ASN A 63 10.14 -8.43 -4.93
C ASN A 63 9.26 -7.50 -4.09
N THR A 64 8.12 -7.98 -3.59
CA THR A 64 7.22 -7.18 -2.73
C THR A 64 7.92 -6.68 -1.49
N TYR A 65 8.73 -7.52 -0.83
CA TYR A 65 9.54 -7.12 0.31
C TYR A 65 10.57 -6.04 -0.07
N ASN A 66 11.29 -6.22 -1.19
CA ASN A 66 12.26 -5.23 -1.66
C ASN A 66 11.63 -3.88 -2.00
N PHE A 67 10.44 -3.86 -2.60
CA PHE A 67 9.70 -2.61 -2.80
C PHE A 67 9.30 -1.96 -1.47
N ALA A 68 8.89 -2.76 -0.48
CA ALA A 68 8.50 -2.27 0.83
C ALA A 68 9.66 -1.65 1.64
N LYS A 69 10.92 -2.05 1.38
CA LYS A 69 12.13 -1.44 1.98
C LYS A 69 12.35 0.01 1.58
N HIS A 70 11.63 0.51 0.58
CA HIS A 70 11.75 1.89 0.14
C HIS A 70 10.61 2.73 0.71
N PHE A 71 10.98 3.68 1.56
CA PHE A 71 10.06 4.69 2.07
C PHE A 71 10.53 6.08 1.68
N ASN A 72 9.61 6.88 1.16
CA ASN A 72 9.84 8.29 0.90
C ASN A 72 8.83 9.13 1.69
N PRO A 73 9.25 9.80 2.78
CA PRO A 73 8.33 10.56 3.63
C PRO A 73 7.67 11.74 2.91
N LYS A 74 8.22 12.21 1.79
CA LYS A 74 7.64 13.31 1.00
C LYS A 74 6.54 12.85 0.03
N ARG A 75 6.51 11.57 -0.32
CA ARG A 75 5.63 11.02 -1.37
C ARG A 75 4.66 9.97 -0.86
N MET A 76 4.94 9.37 0.31
CA MET A 76 4.20 8.24 0.83
C MET A 76 3.66 8.56 2.22
N ASN A 77 2.43 8.10 2.49
CA ASN A 77 1.87 8.14 3.83
C ASN A 77 2.53 7.04 4.69
N LEU A 78 3.00 7.41 5.88
CA LEU A 78 3.68 6.52 6.81
C LEU A 78 2.78 5.35 7.30
N ASP A 79 1.51 5.61 7.56
CA ASP A 79 0.56 4.58 8.02
C ASP A 79 0.28 3.55 6.91
N ILE A 80 0.10 4.00 5.67
CA ILE A 80 -0.10 3.11 4.52
C ILE A 80 1.18 2.30 4.24
N TRP A 81 2.32 2.97 4.25
CA TRP A 81 3.61 2.30 4.02
C TRP A 81 3.90 1.25 5.11
N SER A 82 3.67 1.58 6.38
CA SER A 82 3.93 0.64 7.49
C SER A 82 3.05 -0.61 7.43
N GLN A 83 1.78 -0.48 7.05
CA GLN A 83 0.91 -1.63 6.82
C GLN A 83 1.44 -2.51 5.68
N ASN A 84 1.83 -1.89 4.56
CA ASN A 84 2.40 -2.63 3.42
C ASN A 84 3.74 -3.31 3.77
N TYR A 85 4.56 -2.68 4.60
CA TYR A 85 5.81 -3.27 5.06
C TYR A 85 5.57 -4.46 5.98
N LEU A 86 4.64 -4.36 6.94
CA LEU A 86 4.32 -5.47 7.85
C LEU A 86 3.68 -6.66 7.10
N THR A 87 2.82 -6.41 6.12
CA THR A 87 2.24 -7.49 5.31
C THR A 87 3.30 -8.18 4.46
N ALA A 88 4.18 -7.42 3.81
CA ALA A 88 5.31 -7.98 3.06
C ALA A 88 6.29 -8.75 3.96
N TYR A 89 6.58 -8.23 5.16
CA TYR A 89 7.41 -8.91 6.15
C TYR A 89 6.79 -10.24 6.61
N ALA A 90 5.49 -10.25 6.93
CA ALA A 90 4.80 -11.48 7.34
C ALA A 90 4.82 -12.54 6.22
N GLN A 91 4.65 -12.14 4.96
CA GLN A 91 4.80 -13.03 3.80
C GLN A 91 6.23 -13.55 3.66
N ALA A 92 7.23 -12.69 3.87
CA ALA A 92 8.64 -13.04 3.82
C ALA A 92 9.04 -14.05 4.91
N VAL A 93 8.49 -13.92 6.12
CA VAL A 93 8.67 -14.88 7.22
C VAL A 93 8.05 -16.22 6.87
N GLN A 94 6.86 -16.25 6.25
CA GLN A 94 6.20 -17.49 5.84
C GLN A 94 7.00 -18.28 4.78
N VAL A 95 7.75 -17.59 3.94
CA VAL A 95 8.56 -18.18 2.86
C VAL A 95 10.02 -18.45 3.31
N ASP A 96 10.35 -18.13 4.57
CA ASP A 96 11.69 -18.24 5.15
C ASP A 96 12.76 -17.51 4.32
N LEU A 97 12.49 -16.24 3.97
CA LEU A 97 13.41 -15.44 3.18
C LEU A 97 14.71 -15.16 3.95
N PRO A 98 15.89 -15.38 3.33
CA PRO A 98 17.19 -15.12 3.97
C PRO A 98 17.44 -13.63 4.22
N GLU A 99 16.65 -12.74 3.60
CA GLU A 99 16.70 -11.30 3.85
C GLU A 99 16.02 -10.89 5.15
N VAL A 100 15.12 -11.72 5.68
CA VAL A 100 14.42 -11.46 6.94
C VAL A 100 15.07 -12.17 8.13
N SER A 101 15.96 -13.14 7.85
CA SER A 101 16.70 -13.86 8.88
C SER A 101 17.67 -12.97 9.68
N GLY A 102 17.74 -13.22 10.99
CA GLY A 102 18.62 -12.50 11.92
C GLY A 102 18.23 -11.02 12.07
N PHE A 103 19.22 -10.12 12.06
CA PHE A 103 19.03 -8.67 12.21
C PHE A 103 18.81 -7.91 10.89
N ARG A 104 18.66 -8.61 9.76
CA ARG A 104 18.60 -7.96 8.44
C ARG A 104 17.34 -7.13 8.28
N ALA A 105 16.18 -7.63 8.71
CA ALA A 105 14.93 -6.89 8.67
C ALA A 105 14.96 -5.62 9.54
N GLN A 106 15.58 -5.70 10.72
CA GLN A 106 15.77 -4.57 11.63
C GLN A 106 16.69 -3.51 11.02
N LYS A 107 17.75 -3.93 10.31
CA LYS A 107 18.64 -3.02 9.58
C LYS A 107 17.96 -2.36 8.37
N ASP A 108 17.09 -3.08 7.68
CA ASP A 108 16.27 -2.52 6.61
C ASP A 108 15.27 -1.49 7.15
N LEU A 109 14.59 -1.81 8.26
CA LEU A 109 13.70 -0.89 8.95
C LEU A 109 14.45 0.35 9.46
N LEU A 110 15.66 0.19 10.01
CA LEU A 110 16.53 1.29 10.42
C LEU A 110 16.83 2.23 9.25
N ARG A 111 17.14 1.70 8.07
CA ARG A 111 17.41 2.51 6.86
C ARG A 111 16.19 3.34 6.47
N VAL A 112 15.00 2.73 6.54
CA VAL A 112 13.74 3.42 6.27
C VAL A 112 13.49 4.53 7.29
N ILE A 113 13.57 4.22 8.58
CA ILE A 113 13.25 5.18 9.63
C ILE A 113 14.24 6.34 9.62
N LYS A 114 15.51 6.11 9.27
CA LYS A 114 16.49 7.17 9.07
C LYS A 114 16.06 8.21 8.03
N ALA A 115 15.31 7.80 7.00
CA ALA A 115 14.77 8.74 6.01
C ALA A 115 13.66 9.64 6.61
N ALA A 116 12.93 9.15 7.61
CA ALA A 116 11.84 9.85 8.29
C ALA A 116 12.33 10.71 9.46
N ASP A 117 13.11 10.13 10.36
CA ASP A 117 13.69 10.77 11.55
C ASP A 117 15.07 10.17 11.86
N GLN A 118 16.12 10.95 11.61
CA GLN A 118 17.50 10.52 11.84
C GLN A 118 17.85 10.37 13.32
N SER A 119 17.22 11.15 14.21
CA SER A 119 17.54 11.13 15.65
C SER A 119 17.05 9.84 16.30
N TRP A 120 15.80 9.46 16.01
CA TRP A 120 15.21 8.22 16.49
C TRP A 120 15.91 6.99 15.89
N ALA A 121 16.25 7.03 14.59
CA ALA A 121 17.02 5.97 13.95
C ALA A 121 18.38 5.75 14.60
N GLY A 122 19.05 6.81 15.08
CA GLY A 122 20.33 6.68 15.79
C GLY A 122 20.22 5.83 17.06
N ASN A 123 19.15 6.00 17.83
CA ASN A 123 18.89 5.22 19.05
C ASN A 123 18.61 3.75 18.72
N LEU A 124 17.70 3.50 17.77
CA LEU A 124 17.42 2.14 17.30
C LEU A 124 18.68 1.43 16.79
N GLY A 125 19.51 2.14 16.02
CA GLY A 125 20.77 1.59 15.51
C GLY A 125 21.74 1.19 16.61
N ARG A 126 21.80 1.94 17.72
CA ARG A 126 22.61 1.58 18.89
C ARG A 126 22.11 0.31 19.55
N ASP A 127 20.80 0.16 19.68
CA ASP A 127 20.20 -0.99 20.35
C ASP A 127 20.31 -2.26 19.49
N ILE A 128 20.12 -2.15 18.17
CA ILE A 128 20.42 -3.23 17.20
C ILE A 128 21.89 -3.65 17.30
N PHE A 129 22.83 -2.70 17.32
CA PHE A 129 24.26 -3.01 17.41
C PHE A 129 24.62 -3.76 18.69
N ARG A 130 24.05 -3.36 19.83
CA ARG A 130 24.25 -4.05 21.11
C ARG A 130 23.71 -5.48 21.09
N ALA A 131 22.54 -5.68 20.50
CA ALA A 131 21.94 -7.00 20.39
C ALA A 131 22.71 -7.89 19.40
N GLU A 132 23.18 -7.34 18.28
CA GLU A 132 23.97 -8.06 17.28
C GLU A 132 25.30 -8.57 17.84
N ASN A 133 26.00 -7.78 18.66
CA ASN A 133 27.27 -8.20 19.26
C ASN A 133 27.13 -9.44 20.17
N ASN A 134 25.96 -9.61 20.79
CA ASN A 134 25.70 -10.73 21.69
C ASN A 134 25.00 -11.91 20.99
N TRP A 135 24.70 -11.78 19.70
CA TRP A 135 23.87 -12.73 18.98
C TRP A 135 24.69 -13.78 18.25
N LYS A 136 24.17 -15.01 18.25
CA LYS A 136 24.72 -16.15 17.52
C LYS A 136 23.78 -16.58 16.40
N PRO A 137 24.30 -17.05 15.25
CA PRO A 137 23.48 -17.57 14.17
C PRO A 137 22.59 -18.71 14.68
N GLY A 138 21.27 -18.59 14.45
CA GLY A 138 20.26 -19.53 14.92
C GLY A 138 19.53 -19.13 16.22
N GLN A 139 19.94 -18.05 16.88
CA GLN A 139 19.15 -17.49 17.99
C GLN A 139 18.01 -16.61 17.47
N ILE A 140 16.87 -16.69 18.14
CA ILE A 140 15.72 -15.82 17.87
C ILE A 140 16.09 -14.39 18.28
N VAL A 141 15.69 -13.41 17.47
CA VAL A 141 15.91 -11.99 17.81
C VAL A 141 15.15 -11.65 19.10
N PRO A 142 15.71 -10.85 20.01
CA PRO A 142 15.01 -10.41 21.21
C PRO A 142 13.65 -9.77 20.88
N ALA A 143 12.61 -10.05 21.68
CA ALA A 143 11.25 -9.55 21.44
C ALA A 143 11.16 -8.01 21.43
N GLU A 144 12.06 -7.33 22.14
CA GLU A 144 12.21 -5.87 22.16
C GLU A 144 12.65 -5.31 20.79
N LEU A 145 13.37 -6.11 20.00
CA LEU A 145 13.85 -5.77 18.67
C LEU A 145 13.05 -6.49 17.57
N ASP A 146 11.85 -6.95 17.90
CA ASP A 146 10.93 -7.42 16.88
C ASP A 146 10.51 -6.25 15.97
N VAL A 147 10.41 -6.55 14.68
CA VAL A 147 10.11 -5.56 13.63
C VAL A 147 8.76 -4.90 13.89
N GLN A 148 7.76 -5.66 14.36
CA GLN A 148 6.43 -5.12 14.66
C GLN A 148 6.47 -4.21 15.90
N SER A 149 7.17 -4.62 16.95
CA SER A 149 7.36 -3.82 18.17
C SER A 149 8.02 -2.47 17.86
N ILE A 150 9.18 -2.50 17.19
CA ILE A 150 9.94 -1.30 16.78
C ILE A 150 9.07 -0.35 15.95
N LEU A 151 8.37 -0.90 14.96
CA LEU A 151 7.54 -0.10 14.06
C LEU A 151 6.36 0.53 14.82
N SER A 152 5.71 -0.22 15.72
CA SER A 152 4.59 0.28 16.52
C SER A 152 5.01 1.43 17.45
N GLU A 153 6.17 1.32 18.09
CA GLU A 153 6.73 2.35 18.95
C GLU A 153 7.10 3.60 18.13
N PHE A 154 7.73 3.41 16.97
CA PHE A 154 8.03 4.50 16.05
C PHE A 154 6.77 5.24 15.60
N LEU A 155 5.70 4.52 15.21
CA LEU A 155 4.45 5.16 14.78
C LEU A 155 3.81 5.96 15.91
N GLN A 156 3.81 5.46 17.15
CA GLN A 156 3.32 6.19 18.31
C GLN A 156 4.14 7.46 18.56
N TYR A 157 5.48 7.34 18.57
CA TYR A 157 6.39 8.47 18.69
C TYR A 157 6.15 9.51 17.59
N TYR A 158 6.05 9.08 16.32
CA TYR A 158 5.90 9.96 15.17
C TYR A 158 4.57 10.71 15.19
N ARG A 159 3.48 10.03 15.57
CA ARG A 159 2.17 10.67 15.78
C ARG A 159 2.23 11.71 16.89
N ASN A 160 2.84 11.39 18.02
CA ASN A 160 2.90 12.31 19.16
C ASN A 160 3.82 13.51 18.94
N THR A 161 4.92 13.34 18.19
CA THR A 161 5.92 14.40 18.04
C THR A 161 5.77 15.21 16.75
N LYS A 162 5.37 14.60 15.63
CA LYS A 162 5.30 15.29 14.32
C LYS A 162 3.89 15.75 13.98
N VAL A 163 2.84 14.98 14.31
CA VAL A 163 1.46 15.42 14.06
C VAL A 163 1.10 16.59 14.98
N SER A 164 1.57 16.61 16.23
CA SER A 164 1.39 17.76 17.13
C SER A 164 2.13 19.03 16.70
N THR A 165 3.24 18.93 15.95
CA THR A 165 3.91 20.13 15.41
C THR A 165 3.22 20.70 14.16
N ILE A 166 2.41 19.89 13.47
CA ILE A 166 1.60 20.34 12.33
C ILE A 166 0.20 20.79 12.79
N SER A 167 -0.24 20.40 13.99
CA SER A 167 -1.52 20.79 14.59
C SER A 167 -1.57 22.23 15.16
N ASN A 168 -0.80 23.15 14.58
CA ASN A 168 -1.24 24.56 14.49
C ASN A 168 -2.09 24.82 13.24
N VAL A 169 -2.52 23.77 12.53
CA VAL A 169 -3.46 23.85 11.42
C VAL A 169 -4.63 22.91 11.70
N ASN A 170 -5.70 23.49 12.25
CA ASN A 170 -7.08 22.98 12.29
C ASN A 170 -7.27 21.50 12.67
N ASN A 171 -7.59 21.27 13.95
CA ASN A 171 -8.38 20.13 14.39
C ASN A 171 -9.64 20.00 13.53
N GLY A 172 -9.68 19.00 12.65
CA GLY A 172 -10.84 18.74 11.83
C GLY A 172 -10.62 17.53 10.94
N ALA A 173 -10.63 16.32 11.53
CA ALA A 173 -11.10 15.09 10.89
C ALA A 173 -10.81 13.85 11.77
N PHE A 174 -11.55 13.72 12.87
CA PHE A 174 -12.04 12.40 13.27
C PHE A 174 -13.57 12.46 13.13
N ALA A 175 -14.04 12.34 11.88
CA ALA A 175 -15.42 12.00 11.59
C ALA A 175 -15.39 10.61 10.97
N ALA A 176 -15.61 9.62 11.83
CA ALA A 176 -15.85 8.24 11.42
C ALA A 176 -17.03 8.20 10.45
N THR A 177 -16.82 7.72 9.23
CA THR A 177 -17.93 7.32 8.35
C THR A 177 -18.17 5.82 8.52
N LEU A 178 -18.81 5.47 9.63
CA LEU A 178 -19.60 4.25 9.80
C LEU A 178 -21.00 4.71 10.20
N GLY A 179 -21.93 4.66 9.25
CA GLY A 179 -23.28 5.19 9.41
C GLY A 179 -23.59 6.13 8.27
N GLY A 180 -24.17 5.57 7.21
CA GLY A 180 -24.71 6.36 6.11
C GLY A 180 -25.85 7.21 6.64
N GLU A 181 -25.73 8.52 6.44
CA GLU A 181 -26.85 9.45 6.35
C GLU A 181 -26.40 10.59 5.43
N GLU A 182 -27.08 10.71 4.30
CA GLU A 182 -26.92 11.81 3.37
C GLU A 182 -27.33 13.11 4.08
N GLN A 183 -26.47 14.12 4.04
CA GLN A 183 -26.85 15.49 4.37
C GLN A 183 -26.46 16.47 3.26
N PRO A 184 -27.30 17.49 3.06
CA PRO A 184 -27.62 18.02 1.74
C PRO A 184 -26.59 19.04 1.25
N ASN A 185 -26.60 19.21 -0.07
CA ASN A 185 -25.93 20.29 -0.81
C ASN A 185 -25.90 21.61 -0.02
N ARG A 186 -24.76 21.90 0.60
CA ARG A 186 -24.38 23.26 1.00
C ARG A 186 -23.42 23.81 -0.04
N TYR A 187 -23.96 24.69 -0.86
CA TYR A 187 -23.24 25.58 -1.77
C TYR A 187 -21.99 26.14 -1.09
N ARG A 188 -20.80 25.76 -1.58
CA ARG A 188 -19.51 26.36 -1.20
C ARG A 188 -19.40 27.75 -1.83
N GLN A 189 -19.98 28.76 -1.18
CA GLN A 189 -19.56 30.15 -1.36
C GLN A 189 -18.65 30.53 -0.19
N ASN A 190 -17.34 30.41 -0.40
CA ASN A 190 -16.33 31.23 0.27
C ASN A 190 -14.96 31.02 -0.39
N ARG A 191 -14.82 31.51 -1.63
CA ARG A 191 -13.50 31.76 -2.19
C ARG A 191 -13.06 33.12 -1.66
N LYS A 192 -12.13 33.13 -0.69
CA LYS A 192 -11.36 34.35 -0.39
C LYS A 192 -10.73 34.83 -1.71
N PRO A 193 -10.85 36.12 -2.09
CA PRO A 193 -10.28 36.59 -3.34
C PRO A 193 -8.76 36.39 -3.30
N LYS A 194 -8.22 35.70 -4.30
CA LYS A 194 -6.77 35.54 -4.45
C LYS A 194 -6.19 36.93 -4.65
N LYS A 195 -5.39 37.43 -3.70
CA LYS A 195 -4.64 38.67 -3.90
C LYS A 195 -3.58 38.45 -5.00
N PRO A 196 -3.35 39.41 -5.90
CA PRO A 196 -2.31 39.29 -6.92
C PRO A 196 -0.94 39.25 -6.25
N PHE A 197 -0.06 38.36 -6.74
CA PHE A 197 1.27 38.12 -6.19
C PHE A 197 2.28 39.25 -6.53
N LYS A 198 1.93 40.13 -7.48
CA LYS A 198 2.76 41.28 -7.92
C LYS A 198 1.87 42.49 -8.20
N PRO A 199 2.35 43.72 -7.97
CA PRO A 199 1.64 44.93 -8.41
C PRO A 199 1.53 44.92 -9.95
N CYS A 200 0.43 45.45 -10.45
CA CYS A 200 0.21 45.69 -11.88
C CYS A 200 1.22 46.75 -12.40
N LEU A 201 1.44 46.87 -13.73
CA LEU A 201 2.35 47.90 -14.27
C LEU A 201 1.90 49.32 -13.91
N CYS A 202 0.61 49.55 -13.67
CA CYS A 202 0.12 50.86 -13.21
C CYS A 202 0.49 51.19 -11.75
N GLY A 203 1.12 50.25 -11.03
CA GLY A 203 1.56 50.43 -9.64
C GLY A 203 0.58 49.90 -8.59
N ASP A 204 -0.67 49.62 -8.97
CA ASP A 204 -1.72 49.16 -8.04
C ASP A 204 -1.80 47.63 -7.91
N MET A 205 -2.37 47.17 -6.79
CA MET A 205 -2.52 45.74 -6.46
C MET A 205 -3.82 45.15 -7.04
N HIS A 206 -3.83 44.89 -8.34
CA HIS A 206 -4.91 44.17 -9.04
C HIS A 206 -4.35 43.21 -10.11
N PHE A 207 -5.20 42.33 -10.64
CA PHE A 207 -4.83 41.48 -11.78
C PHE A 207 -4.76 42.30 -13.07
N TRP A 208 -3.83 41.97 -13.97
CA TRP A 208 -3.62 42.67 -15.24
C TRP A 208 -4.92 42.96 -16.01
N GLY A 209 -5.81 41.97 -16.16
CA GLY A 209 -7.08 42.12 -16.87
C GLY A 209 -8.17 42.90 -16.12
N GLN A 210 -7.87 43.43 -14.92
CA GLN A 210 -8.74 44.31 -14.14
C GLN A 210 -8.09 45.69 -13.97
N CYS A 211 -7.09 46.01 -14.78
CA CYS A 211 -6.40 47.30 -14.74
C CYS A 211 -7.26 48.40 -15.38
N PRO A 212 -7.61 49.49 -14.66
CA PRO A 212 -8.41 50.58 -15.21
C PRO A 212 -7.71 51.37 -16.33
N TYR A 213 -6.40 51.17 -16.51
CA TYR A 213 -5.56 51.94 -17.44
C TYR A 213 -5.18 51.15 -18.69
N ILE A 214 -5.70 49.93 -18.85
CA ILE A 214 -5.44 49.04 -19.98
C ILE A 214 -6.79 48.60 -20.52
N ASP A 215 -7.17 49.09 -21.70
CA ASP A 215 -8.21 48.50 -22.54
C ASP A 215 -7.66 47.29 -23.31
#